data_AF-M1E0R3-F1
#
_entry.id   AF-M1E0R3-F1
#
_cell.length_a   1.000
_cell.length_b   1.000
_cell.length_c   1.000
_cell.angle_alpha   90.00
_cell.angle_beta   90.00
_cell.angle_gamma   90.00
#
_symmetry.space_group_name_H-M   'P 1'
#
loop_
_entity.id
_entity.type
_entity.pdbx_description
1 polymer ?
#
loop_
_entity_poly.entity_id
_entity_poly.type
_entity_poly.pdbx_seq_one_letter_code
_entity_poly.pdbx_strand_id
1 'polypeptide(L)'
;MDRKRLRNTRNDSENVRNSLLDKRATSLFKKAEEFSILCDIDVAIFIFSPGEIQPIVWKSTDLAKEVLVRYSKFTEEERIKKLMIHERYLSKKVDEKEEKFEKIEKMNEEKEMEILFNQLVEGKNIAELTARDIQGLLKLFNTKIAKLYERKEKINQQHQSSQPQTSRSNIKFPNENATPLPNSMDDLINDMCFVETMSTNHNYFDLGDGNNIDSAPIDGDDISAGDNGHSKDLD
;
A
#
# COMPACT_ATOMS: atom_id res chain seq x y z
N MET A 1 -3.98 34.65 -0.99
CA MET A 1 -2.80 34.54 -1.87
C MET A 1 -2.40 33.07 -1.90
N ASP A 2 -2.94 32.31 -2.85
CA ASP A 2 -2.65 30.88 -2.94
C ASP A 2 -1.22 30.67 -3.44
N ARG A 3 -0.44 29.91 -2.65
CA ARG A 3 0.92 29.55 -3.06
C ARG A 3 0.85 28.38 -4.03
N LYS A 4 1.20 28.64 -5.29
CA LYS A 4 1.36 27.59 -6.30
C LYS A 4 2.41 26.57 -5.82
N ARG A 5 2.03 25.28 -5.81
CA ARG A 5 2.95 24.18 -5.51
C ARG A 5 4.07 24.16 -6.53
N LEU A 6 5.32 24.15 -6.07
CA LEU A 6 6.49 24.07 -6.94
C LEU A 6 6.60 22.65 -7.54
N ARG A 7 6.91 22.58 -8.83
CA ARG A 7 7.24 21.33 -9.52
C ARG A 7 8.59 20.80 -9.02
N ASN A 8 8.78 19.49 -9.09
CA ASN A 8 10.03 18.82 -8.72
C ASN A 8 11.02 18.71 -9.89
N THR A 9 10.77 19.42 -10.99
CA THR A 9 11.64 19.51 -12.17
C THR A 9 12.63 20.66 -12.01
N ARG A 10 13.70 20.64 -12.81
CA ARG A 10 14.64 21.77 -12.90
C ARG A 10 13.90 23.04 -13.33
N ASN A 11 14.29 24.18 -12.75
CA ASN A 11 13.81 25.49 -13.20
C ASN A 11 14.78 26.03 -14.25
N ASP A 12 14.25 26.43 -15.40
CA ASP A 12 15.03 26.91 -16.53
C ASP A 12 15.51 28.36 -16.33
N SER A 13 14.81 29.14 -15.50
CA SER A 13 15.21 30.50 -15.16
C SER A 13 16.25 30.49 -14.04
N GLU A 14 17.43 31.04 -14.34
CA GLU A 14 18.55 31.16 -13.41
C GLU A 14 18.18 31.93 -12.14
N ASN A 15 17.56 33.10 -12.30
CA ASN A 15 17.17 33.97 -11.19
C ASN A 15 16.18 33.28 -10.24
N VAL A 16 15.20 32.57 -10.80
CA VAL A 16 14.22 31.83 -10.01
C VAL A 16 14.89 30.64 -9.32
N ARG A 17 15.79 29.93 -10.01
CA ARG A 17 16.56 28.82 -9.44
C ARG A 17 17.40 29.26 -8.26
N ASN A 18 18.12 30.37 -8.38
CA ASN A 18 19.00 30.87 -7.31
C ASN A 18 18.19 31.38 -6.11
N SER A 19 17.10 32.12 -6.34
CA SER A 19 16.18 32.53 -5.26
C SER A 19 15.57 31.33 -4.53
N LEU A 20 15.21 30.25 -5.25
CA LEU A 20 14.71 29.03 -4.66
C LEU A 20 15.78 28.27 -3.89
N LEU A 21 17.01 28.22 -4.41
CA LEU A 21 18.14 27.60 -3.75
C LEU A 21 18.40 28.26 -2.40
N ASP A 22 18.47 29.60 -2.35
CA ASP A 22 18.69 30.34 -1.10
C ASP A 22 17.61 30.06 -0.05
N LYS A 23 16.34 30.08 -0.47
CA LYS A 23 15.20 29.79 0.40
C LYS A 23 15.22 28.34 0.91
N ARG A 24 15.49 27.39 0.02
CA ARG A 24 15.53 25.95 0.36
C ARG A 24 16.73 25.62 1.23
N ALA A 25 17.92 26.14 0.92
CA ALA A 25 19.12 25.98 1.72
C ALA A 25 18.91 26.53 3.13
N THR A 26 18.37 27.75 3.26
CA THR A 26 18.02 28.34 4.57
C THR A 26 17.07 27.44 5.35
N SER A 27 16.02 26.92 4.71
CA SER A 27 15.06 26.02 5.37
C SER A 27 15.69 24.68 5.78
N LEU A 28 16.58 24.13 4.94
CA LEU A 28 17.32 22.90 5.20
C LEU A 28 18.28 23.07 6.38
N PHE A 29 18.99 24.20 6.43
CA PHE A 29 19.89 24.55 7.51
C PHE A 29 19.17 24.68 8.85
N LYS A 30 17.98 25.29 8.86
CA LYS A 30 17.15 25.32 10.06
C LYS A 30 16.75 23.91 10.51
N LYS A 31 16.37 23.03 9.58
CA LYS A 31 16.02 21.64 9.88
C LYS A 31 17.22 20.83 10.37
N ALA A 32 18.41 21.09 9.83
CA ALA A 32 19.66 20.49 10.28
C ALA A 32 20.03 20.93 11.69
N GLU A 33 19.81 22.20 12.04
CA GLU A 33 20.00 22.70 13.41
C GLU A 33 19.08 21.99 14.39
N GLU A 34 17.78 21.98 14.09
CA GLU A 34 16.77 21.28 14.90
C GLU A 34 17.14 19.79 15.07
N PHE A 35 17.53 19.12 13.98
CA PHE A 35 17.90 17.71 14.01
C PHE A 35 19.18 17.42 14.80
N SER A 36 20.21 18.27 14.64
CA SER A 36 21.47 18.18 15.37
C SER A 36 21.24 18.34 16.88
N ILE A 37 20.41 19.30 17.29
CA ILE A 37 20.08 19.56 18.70
C ILE A 37 19.22 18.43 19.29
N LEU A 38 18.16 18.02 18.59
CA LEU A 38 17.21 17.04 19.12
C LEU A 38 17.81 15.64 19.27
N CYS A 39 18.73 15.28 18.38
CA CYS A 39 19.34 13.95 18.38
C CYS A 39 20.74 13.93 18.98
N ASP A 40 21.30 15.08 19.37
CA ASP A 40 22.69 15.25 19.83
C ASP A 40 23.70 14.61 18.86
N ILE A 41 23.61 15.03 17.59
CA ILE A 41 24.48 14.51 16.52
C ILE A 41 25.15 15.63 15.74
N ASP A 42 26.33 15.32 15.23
CA ASP A 42 27.06 16.19 14.31
C ASP A 42 26.56 16.00 12.87
N VAL A 43 26.19 17.11 12.23
CA VAL A 43 25.67 17.14 10.85
C VAL A 43 26.52 18.07 10.01
N ALA A 44 26.87 17.63 8.80
CA ALA A 44 27.52 18.45 7.79
C ALA A 44 26.72 18.41 6.49
N ILE A 45 26.52 19.57 5.87
CA ILE A 45 25.79 19.71 4.61
C ILE A 45 26.69 20.47 3.63
N PHE A 46 26.81 19.89 2.43
CA PHE A 46 27.52 20.48 1.30
C PHE A 46 26.54 20.59 0.12
N ILE A 47 26.37 21.80 -0.41
CA ILE A 47 25.51 22.05 -1.57
C ILE A 47 26.38 22.60 -2.69
N PHE A 48 26.46 21.85 -3.79
CA PHE A 48 27.22 22.25 -4.98
C PHE A 48 26.26 22.85 -6.01
N SER A 49 26.50 24.11 -6.36
CA SER A 49 25.77 24.81 -7.41
C SER A 49 26.49 24.66 -8.75
N PRO A 50 25.77 24.46 -9.87
CA PRO A 50 26.40 24.44 -11.18
C PRO A 50 27.14 25.75 -11.45
N GLY A 51 28.42 25.67 -11.84
CA GLY A 51 29.25 26.83 -12.16
C GLY A 51 29.98 27.45 -10.96
N GLU A 52 29.65 27.06 -9.73
CA GLU A 52 30.35 27.52 -8.54
C GLU A 52 31.46 26.55 -8.14
N ILE A 53 32.64 27.09 -7.81
CA ILE A 53 33.79 26.29 -7.38
C ILE A 53 33.65 25.88 -5.91
N GLN A 54 33.06 26.75 -5.09
CA GLN A 54 32.92 26.51 -3.65
C GLN A 54 31.49 26.06 -3.31
N PRO A 55 31.32 25.00 -2.50
CA PRO A 55 30.01 24.60 -2.03
C PRO A 55 29.48 25.60 -1.00
N ILE A 56 28.15 25.71 -0.93
CA ILE A 56 27.48 26.30 0.23
C ILE A 56 27.55 25.26 1.35
N VAL A 57 28.05 25.68 2.52
CA VAL A 57 28.29 24.80 3.67
C VAL A 57 27.48 25.30 4.87
N TRP A 58 26.89 24.36 5.62
CA TRP A 58 26.16 24.68 6.84
C TRP A 58 27.06 24.79 8.08
N LYS A 59 26.71 25.72 8.99
CA LYS A 59 27.45 26.21 10.17
C LYS A 59 28.80 26.86 9.87
N SER A 60 29.85 26.06 9.72
CA SER A 60 31.18 26.57 9.39
C SER A 60 31.94 25.54 8.56
N THR A 61 32.79 26.05 7.68
CA THR A 61 33.63 25.22 6.82
C THR A 61 34.53 24.27 7.64
N ASP A 62 35.03 24.73 8.79
CA ASP A 62 35.92 23.93 9.63
C ASP A 62 35.17 22.79 10.34
N LEU A 63 33.99 23.06 10.89
CA LEU A 63 33.16 22.03 11.52
C LEU A 63 32.70 20.99 10.50
N ALA A 64 32.26 21.43 9.31
CA ALA A 64 31.85 20.51 8.26
C ALA A 64 33.02 19.64 7.77
N LYS A 65 34.23 20.22 7.65
CA LYS A 65 35.45 19.46 7.33
C LYS A 65 35.79 18.45 8.41
N GLU A 66 35.64 18.77 9.69
CA GLU A 66 35.88 17.83 10.79
C GLU A 66 34.96 16.60 10.68
N VAL A 67 33.67 16.82 10.44
CA VAL A 67 32.68 15.75 10.20
C VAL A 67 33.10 14.90 9.00
N LEU A 68 33.52 15.53 7.89
CA LEU A 68 33.97 14.83 6.70
C LEU A 68 35.25 14.00 6.93
N VAL A 69 36.21 14.53 7.70
CA VAL A 69 37.42 13.80 8.09
C VAL A 69 37.06 12.58 8.94
N ARG A 70 36.16 12.73 9.92
CA ARG A 70 35.67 11.60 10.73
C ARG A 70 34.95 10.57 9.87
N TYR A 71 34.11 11.02 8.93
CA TYR A 71 33.46 10.14 7.95
C TYR A 71 34.47 9.37 7.07
N SER A 72 35.59 10.02 6.71
CA SER A 72 36.62 9.41 5.85
C SER A 72 37.44 8.34 6.56
N LYS A 73 37.43 8.30 7.90
CA LYS A 73 38.11 7.25 8.70
C LYS A 73 37.41 5.90 8.64
N PHE A 74 36.12 5.85 8.31
CA PHE A 74 35.40 4.58 8.11
C PHE A 74 35.87 3.88 6.84
N THR A 75 35.81 2.55 6.83
CA THR A 75 36.08 1.74 5.64
C THR A 75 35.03 2.01 4.55
N GLU A 76 35.36 1.68 3.31
CA GLU A 76 34.42 1.85 2.19
C GLU A 76 33.14 1.03 2.39
N GLU A 77 33.25 -0.20 2.89
CA GLU A 77 32.11 -1.08 3.18
C GLU A 77 31.15 -0.48 4.20
N GLU A 78 31.68 0.07 5.31
CA GLU A 78 30.88 0.74 6.35
C GLU A 78 30.14 1.95 5.78
N ARG A 79 30.81 2.74 4.94
CA ARG A 79 30.21 3.91 4.28
C ARG A 79 29.11 3.50 3.33
N ILE A 80 29.36 2.54 2.43
CA ILE A 80 28.38 2.08 1.44
C ILE A 80 27.13 1.52 2.14
N LYS A 81 27.31 0.76 3.23
CA LYS A 81 26.20 0.17 3.99
C LYS A 81 25.25 1.21 4.58
N LYS A 82 25.75 2.40 4.93
CA LYS A 82 24.97 3.50 5.52
C LYS A 82 24.60 4.60 4.52
N LEU A 83 25.17 4.57 3.31
CA LEU A 83 24.93 5.57 2.28
C LEU A 83 23.52 5.44 1.67
N MET A 84 22.74 6.51 1.77
CA MET A 84 21.47 6.65 1.06
C MET A 84 21.62 7.62 -0.11
N ILE A 85 21.36 7.14 -1.33
CA ILE A 85 21.33 7.96 -2.54
C ILE A 85 19.87 8.31 -2.83
N HIS A 86 19.61 9.56 -3.19
CA HIS A 86 18.24 10.06 -3.39
C HIS A 86 17.47 9.27 -4.44
N GLU A 87 18.11 8.92 -5.56
CA GLU A 87 17.53 8.06 -6.59
C GLU A 87 17.08 6.71 -6.03
N ARG A 88 17.95 6.00 -5.30
CA ARG A 88 17.61 4.74 -4.64
C ARG A 88 16.46 4.87 -3.65
N TYR A 89 16.43 5.97 -2.89
CA TYR A 89 15.32 6.26 -1.97
C TYR A 89 14.00 6.46 -2.72
N LEU A 90 14.01 7.21 -3.82
CA LEU A 90 12.83 7.45 -4.64
C LEU A 90 12.34 6.18 -5.32
N SER A 91 13.22 5.38 -5.93
CA SER A 91 12.87 4.09 -6.52
C SER A 91 12.17 3.20 -5.51
N LYS A 92 12.74 3.04 -4.30
CA LYS A 92 12.12 2.27 -3.23
C LYS A 92 10.72 2.79 -2.86
N LYS A 93 10.51 4.12 -2.88
CA LYS A 93 9.20 4.72 -2.58
C LYS A 93 8.18 4.47 -3.69
N VAL A 94 8.63 4.36 -4.94
CA VAL A 94 7.79 3.95 -6.08
C VAL A 94 7.41 2.48 -5.92
N ASP A 95 8.37 1.60 -5.66
CA ASP A 95 8.11 0.17 -5.46
C ASP A 95 7.12 -0.07 -4.30
N GLU A 96 7.31 0.60 -3.15
CA GLU A 96 6.39 0.55 -2.00
C GLU A 96 4.96 1.02 -2.34
N LYS A 97 4.81 1.92 -3.32
CA LYS A 97 3.51 2.43 -3.77
C LYS A 97 2.88 1.47 -4.77
N GLU A 98 3.68 0.89 -5.66
CA GLU A 98 3.24 -0.08 -6.67
C GLU A 98 2.75 -1.37 -6.00
N GLU A 99 3.47 -1.91 -5.01
CA GLU A 99 3.03 -3.08 -4.24
C GLU A 99 1.67 -2.84 -3.54
N LYS A 100 1.47 -1.64 -3.00
CA LYS A 100 0.19 -1.26 -2.38
C LYS A 100 -0.93 -1.17 -3.42
N PHE A 101 -0.60 -0.65 -4.60
CA PHE A 101 -1.56 -0.55 -5.70
C PHE A 101 -1.99 -1.94 -6.17
N GLU A 102 -1.03 -2.84 -6.43
CA GLU A 102 -1.30 -4.24 -6.81
C GLU A 102 -2.16 -4.96 -5.78
N LYS A 103 -1.91 -4.75 -4.48
CA LYS A 103 -2.72 -5.33 -3.41
C LYS A 103 -4.16 -4.83 -3.45
N ILE A 104 -4.36 -3.53 -3.65
CA ILE A 104 -5.69 -2.93 -3.72
C ILE A 104 -6.42 -3.42 -4.98
N GLU A 105 -5.74 -3.45 -6.12
CA GLU A 105 -6.30 -3.94 -7.38
C GLU A 105 -6.77 -5.39 -7.25
N LYS A 106 -5.93 -6.26 -6.68
CA LYS A 106 -6.30 -7.66 -6.41
C LYS A 106 -7.51 -7.77 -5.47
N MET A 107 -7.57 -6.98 -4.41
CA MET A 107 -8.72 -6.96 -3.49
C MET A 107 -10.00 -6.48 -4.18
N ASN A 108 -9.89 -5.51 -5.09
CA ASN A 108 -11.01 -5.03 -5.88
C ASN A 108 -11.49 -6.11 -6.85
N GLU A 109 -10.58 -6.76 -7.59
CA GLU A 109 -10.93 -7.89 -8.46
C GLU A 109 -11.65 -9.01 -7.69
N GLU A 110 -11.14 -9.39 -6.51
CA GLU A 110 -11.76 -10.41 -5.68
C GLU A 110 -13.20 -10.02 -5.26
N LYS A 111 -13.41 -8.75 -4.85
CA LYS A 111 -14.73 -8.25 -4.48
C LYS A 111 -15.68 -8.15 -5.67
N GLU A 112 -15.20 -7.70 -6.82
CA GLU A 112 -15.98 -7.64 -8.06
C GLU A 112 -16.46 -9.04 -8.46
N MET A 113 -15.59 -10.05 -8.37
CA MET A 113 -15.96 -11.43 -8.68
C MET A 113 -16.94 -12.02 -7.65
N GLU A 114 -16.82 -11.67 -6.36
CA GLU A 114 -17.79 -12.08 -5.34
C GLU A 114 -19.16 -11.43 -5.56
N ILE A 115 -19.22 -10.14 -5.89
CA ILE A 115 -20.46 -9.45 -6.24
C ILE A 115 -21.10 -10.10 -7.47
N LEU A 116 -20.29 -10.36 -8.50
CA LEU A 116 -20.78 -10.97 -9.72
C LEU A 116 -21.30 -12.40 -9.48
N PHE A 117 -20.62 -13.18 -8.64
CA PHE A 117 -21.09 -14.49 -8.24
C PHE A 117 -22.47 -14.42 -7.55
N ASN A 118 -22.65 -13.48 -6.62
CA ASN A 118 -23.94 -13.29 -5.95
C ASN A 118 -25.05 -12.93 -6.95
N GLN A 119 -24.77 -12.04 -7.91
CA GLN A 119 -25.73 -11.71 -8.97
C GLN A 119 -26.10 -12.93 -9.84
N LEU A 120 -25.15 -13.82 -10.11
CA LEU A 120 -25.42 -15.06 -10.83
C LEU A 120 -26.33 -16.00 -10.03
N VAL A 121 -26.13 -16.08 -8.71
CA VAL A 121 -27.03 -16.83 -7.81
C VAL A 121 -28.44 -16.23 -7.80
N GLU A 122 -28.55 -14.91 -7.90
CA GLU A 122 -29.83 -14.19 -8.01
C GLU A 122 -30.49 -14.31 -9.40
N GLY A 123 -29.84 -14.96 -10.37
CA GLY A 123 -30.41 -15.28 -11.68
C GLY A 123 -29.95 -14.37 -12.83
N LYS A 124 -28.86 -13.62 -12.66
CA LYS A 124 -28.25 -12.86 -13.77
C LYS A 124 -27.91 -13.77 -14.96
N ASN A 125 -28.15 -13.28 -16.17
CA ASN A 125 -27.92 -14.05 -17.39
C ASN A 125 -26.41 -14.24 -17.65
N ILE A 126 -26.00 -15.50 -17.84
CA ILE A 126 -24.60 -15.89 -18.06
C ILE A 126 -24.06 -15.37 -19.41
N ALA A 127 -24.93 -15.16 -20.40
CA ALA A 127 -24.53 -14.63 -21.70
C ALA A 127 -24.06 -13.17 -21.66
N GLU A 128 -24.36 -12.44 -20.57
CA GLU A 128 -23.93 -11.06 -20.35
C GLU A 128 -22.50 -10.97 -19.78
N LEU A 129 -21.88 -12.11 -19.44
CA LEU A 129 -20.54 -12.14 -18.87
C LEU A 129 -19.47 -11.91 -19.94
N THR A 130 -18.49 -11.08 -19.61
CA THR A 130 -17.30 -10.91 -20.45
C THR A 130 -16.31 -12.04 -20.24
N ALA A 131 -15.36 -12.20 -21.17
CA ALA A 131 -14.28 -13.17 -21.01
C ALA A 131 -13.45 -12.95 -19.73
N ARG A 132 -13.28 -11.68 -19.32
CA ARG A 132 -12.61 -11.29 -18.07
C ARG A 132 -13.37 -11.80 -16.86
N ASP A 133 -14.70 -11.60 -16.86
CA ASP A 133 -15.58 -12.04 -15.79
C ASP A 133 -15.56 -13.55 -15.62
N ILE A 134 -15.65 -14.29 -16.72
CA ILE A 134 -15.61 -15.75 -16.72
C ILE A 134 -14.28 -16.25 -16.15
N GLN A 135 -13.16 -15.64 -16.56
CA GLN A 135 -11.83 -16.00 -16.06
C GLN A 135 -11.67 -15.68 -14.56
N GLY A 136 -12.15 -14.52 -14.13
CA GLY A 136 -12.12 -14.12 -12.72
C GLY A 136 -12.99 -15.02 -11.84
N LEU A 137 -14.19 -15.37 -12.30
CA LEU A 137 -15.08 -16.32 -11.61
C LEU A 137 -14.46 -17.73 -11.54
N LEU A 138 -13.82 -18.21 -12.61
CA LEU A 138 -13.12 -19.49 -12.59
C LEU A 138 -12.02 -19.51 -11.51
N LYS A 139 -11.24 -18.43 -11.42
CA LYS A 139 -10.21 -18.25 -10.37
C LYS A 139 -10.84 -18.24 -8.97
N LEU A 140 -11.98 -17.55 -8.80
CA LEU A 140 -12.73 -17.51 -7.55
C LEU A 140 -13.20 -18.92 -7.14
N PHE A 141 -13.82 -19.68 -8.05
CA PHE A 141 -14.30 -21.03 -7.79
C PHE A 141 -13.17 -21.97 -7.39
N ASN A 142 -12.07 -21.98 -8.14
CA ASN A 142 -10.89 -22.79 -7.81
C ASN A 142 -10.37 -22.47 -6.40
N THR A 143 -10.34 -21.19 -6.03
CA THR A 143 -9.91 -20.75 -4.70
C THR A 143 -10.87 -21.22 -3.60
N LYS A 144 -12.18 -21.12 -3.80
CA LYS A 144 -13.19 -21.56 -2.82
C LYS A 144 -13.19 -23.09 -2.69
N ILE A 145 -13.08 -23.83 -3.79
CA ILE A 145 -12.96 -25.29 -3.80
C ILE A 145 -11.72 -25.74 -3.00
N ALA A 146 -10.56 -25.12 -3.22
CA ALA A 146 -9.34 -25.43 -2.47
C ALA A 146 -9.52 -25.22 -0.96
N LYS A 147 -10.15 -24.11 -0.56
CA LYS A 147 -10.46 -23.81 0.86
C LYS A 147 -11.41 -24.85 1.47
N LEU A 148 -12.40 -25.34 0.71
CA LEU A 148 -13.30 -26.39 1.17
C LEU A 148 -12.56 -27.72 1.42
N TYR A 149 -11.64 -28.09 0.54
CA TYR A 149 -10.79 -29.27 0.75
C TYR A 149 -9.88 -29.11 1.98
N GLU A 150 -9.24 -27.96 2.15
CA GLU A 150 -8.42 -27.68 3.33
C GLU A 150 -9.24 -27.79 4.63
N ARG A 151 -10.46 -27.24 4.63
CA ARG A 151 -11.38 -27.35 5.78
C ARG A 151 -11.80 -28.80 6.05
N LYS A 152 -12.09 -29.57 5.00
CA LYS A 152 -12.44 -30.99 5.11
C LYS A 152 -11.32 -31.80 5.79
N GLU A 153 -10.07 -31.54 5.42
CA GLU A 153 -8.91 -32.21 6.03
C GLU A 153 -8.74 -31.84 7.51
N LYS A 154 -8.92 -30.55 7.87
CA LYS A 154 -8.86 -30.10 9.26
C LYS A 154 -9.91 -30.77 10.15
N ILE A 155 -11.15 -30.91 9.65
CA ILE A 155 -12.24 -31.59 10.37
C ILE A 155 -11.91 -33.08 10.57
N ASN A 156 -11.38 -33.74 9.54
CA ASN A 156 -11.03 -35.16 9.62
C ASN A 156 -9.90 -35.44 10.63
N GLN A 157 -8.92 -34.54 10.74
CA GLN A 157 -7.84 -34.62 11.73
C GLN A 157 -8.35 -34.41 13.18
N GLN A 158 -9.28 -33.49 13.39
CA GLN A 158 -9.88 -33.23 14.70
C GLN A 158 -10.73 -34.42 15.21
N HIS A 159 -11.42 -35.13 14.31
CA HIS A 159 -12.16 -36.34 14.66
C HIS A 159 -11.26 -37.53 15.05
N GLN A 160 -10.02 -37.60 14.55
CA GLN A 160 -9.07 -38.67 14.92
C GLN A 160 -8.39 -38.43 16.29
N SER A 161 -8.33 -37.18 16.78
CA SER A 161 -7.77 -36.84 18.10
C SER A 161 -8.75 -37.04 19.27
N SER A 162 -10.02 -37.38 19.00
CA SER A 162 -11.11 -37.37 19.99
C SER A 162 -11.89 -38.70 20.06
N GLN A 163 -11.21 -39.86 20.03
CA GLN A 163 -11.84 -41.14 20.41
C GLN A 163 -11.32 -41.67 21.76
N PRO A 164 -12.19 -41.93 22.76
CA PRO A 164 -11.84 -42.74 23.91
C PRO A 164 -11.84 -44.23 23.53
N GLN A 165 -10.77 -44.92 23.92
CA GLN A 165 -10.68 -46.37 23.94
C GLN A 165 -11.81 -46.94 24.83
N THR A 166 -12.73 -47.70 24.26
CA THR A 166 -13.60 -48.57 25.07
C THR A 166 -13.56 -50.00 24.55
N SER A 167 -13.04 -50.84 25.45
CA SER A 167 -12.80 -52.26 25.33
C SER A 167 -14.11 -53.06 25.20
N ARG A 168 -14.06 -54.07 24.33
CA ARG A 168 -14.83 -55.33 24.33
C ARG A 168 -15.73 -55.58 25.56
N SER A 169 -17.04 -55.66 25.34
CA SER A 169 -17.88 -56.77 25.85
C SER A 169 -19.19 -56.87 25.06
N ASN A 170 -19.53 -58.10 24.65
CA ASN A 170 -20.72 -58.46 23.87
C ASN A 170 -21.99 -58.41 24.75
N ILE A 171 -23.07 -57.72 24.35
CA ILE A 171 -24.47 -58.14 24.62
C ILE A 171 -25.44 -57.64 23.50
N LYS A 172 -26.14 -58.61 22.89
CA LYS A 172 -27.40 -58.63 22.12
C LYS A 172 -28.04 -57.33 21.57
N PHE A 173 -28.30 -57.35 20.26
CA PHE A 173 -29.36 -56.58 19.59
C PHE A 173 -30.76 -56.95 20.12
N PRO A 174 -31.65 -55.96 20.24
CA PRO A 174 -32.88 -56.05 19.46
C PRO A 174 -33.33 -54.72 18.81
N ASN A 175 -33.67 -54.89 17.53
CA ASN A 175 -34.71 -54.25 16.73
C ASN A 175 -34.69 -52.75 16.39
N GLU A 176 -35.11 -52.53 15.14
CA GLU A 176 -35.38 -51.28 14.44
C GLU A 176 -36.09 -50.23 15.31
N ASN A 177 -35.63 -48.97 15.22
CA ASN A 177 -36.46 -47.80 14.87
C ASN A 177 -35.56 -46.58 14.64
N ALA A 178 -35.90 -45.81 13.60
CA ALA A 178 -35.18 -44.68 13.03
C ALA A 178 -34.67 -43.65 14.05
N THR A 179 -33.50 -43.06 13.78
CA THR A 179 -33.06 -41.82 14.41
C THR A 179 -33.24 -40.66 13.42
N PRO A 180 -33.86 -39.53 13.81
CA PRO A 180 -34.29 -38.48 12.89
C PRO A 180 -33.17 -37.48 12.55
N LEU A 181 -33.30 -36.87 11.37
CA LEU A 181 -32.60 -35.66 10.94
C LEU A 181 -32.78 -34.53 11.98
N PRO A 182 -31.77 -33.67 12.24
CA PRO A 182 -31.91 -32.56 13.17
C PRO A 182 -32.93 -31.56 12.61
N ASN A 183 -33.99 -31.29 13.39
CA ASN A 183 -35.17 -30.54 12.97
C ASN A 183 -35.28 -29.15 13.63
N SER A 184 -34.17 -28.51 14.02
CA SER A 184 -34.25 -27.15 14.56
C SER A 184 -33.08 -26.25 14.15
N MET A 185 -33.40 -25.00 13.81
CA MET A 185 -32.41 -23.93 13.64
C MET A 185 -31.61 -23.66 14.91
N ASP A 186 -32.14 -24.03 16.08
CA ASP A 186 -31.48 -23.82 17.37
C ASP A 186 -30.20 -24.66 17.53
N ASP A 187 -30.13 -25.81 16.85
CA ASP A 187 -28.94 -26.68 16.87
C ASP A 187 -27.78 -26.11 16.04
N LEU A 188 -28.08 -25.29 15.01
CA LEU A 188 -27.07 -24.57 14.22
C LEU A 188 -26.48 -23.36 14.94
N ILE A 189 -27.24 -22.74 15.84
CA ILE A 189 -26.84 -21.52 16.55
C ILE A 189 -25.85 -21.83 17.69
N ASN A 190 -25.94 -23.02 18.29
CA ASN A 190 -25.00 -23.50 19.30
C ASN A 190 -23.70 -24.09 18.74
N ASP A 191 -23.60 -24.23 17.42
CA ASP A 191 -22.37 -24.66 16.78
C ASP A 191 -21.34 -23.53 16.90
N MET A 192 -20.34 -23.71 17.76
CA MET A 192 -19.28 -22.74 18.05
C MET A 192 -18.59 -22.23 16.76
N CYS A 193 -18.56 -23.05 15.70
CA CYS A 193 -18.06 -22.67 14.38
C CYS A 193 -18.96 -21.70 13.60
N PHE A 194 -20.28 -21.73 13.79
CA PHE A 194 -21.20 -20.80 13.13
C PHE A 194 -21.01 -19.38 13.68
N VAL A 195 -20.93 -19.28 15.02
CA VAL A 195 -20.69 -18.01 15.72
C VAL A 195 -19.35 -17.39 15.31
N GLU A 196 -18.28 -18.19 15.24
CA GLU A 196 -16.94 -17.70 14.89
C GLU A 196 -16.86 -17.18 13.43
N THR A 197 -17.59 -17.83 12.50
CA THR A 197 -17.69 -17.40 11.09
C THR A 197 -18.42 -16.06 10.95
N MET A 198 -19.47 -15.83 11.75
CA MET A 198 -20.21 -14.55 11.75
C MET A 198 -19.46 -13.45 12.50
N SER A 199 -18.72 -13.78 13.57
CA SER A 199 -17.87 -12.82 14.29
C SER A 199 -16.71 -12.31 13.43
N THR A 200 -16.12 -13.13 12.57
CA THR A 200 -15.11 -12.66 11.59
C THR A 200 -15.65 -11.67 10.57
N ASN A 201 -16.95 -11.70 10.26
CA ASN A 201 -17.58 -10.73 9.36
C ASN A 201 -17.95 -9.41 10.07
N HIS A 202 -18.04 -9.39 11.40
CA HIS A 202 -18.36 -8.18 12.16
C HIS A 202 -17.14 -7.31 12.52
N ASN A 203 -15.92 -7.85 12.47
CA ASN A 203 -14.68 -7.10 12.69
C ASN A 203 -14.20 -6.29 11.46
N TYR A 204 -15.03 -6.14 10.43
CA TYR A 204 -14.71 -5.35 9.23
C TYR A 204 -15.22 -3.88 9.29
N PHE A 205 -15.90 -3.48 10.38
CA PHE A 205 -16.62 -2.19 10.43
C PHE A 205 -15.99 -1.09 11.28
N ASP A 206 -14.78 -1.27 11.82
CA ASP A 206 -14.11 -0.21 12.59
C ASP A 206 -12.66 0.02 12.17
N LEU A 207 -12.50 0.70 11.04
CA LEU A 207 -11.34 1.55 10.75
C LEU A 207 -11.83 2.80 10.01
N GLY A 208 -12.69 3.54 10.70
CA GLY A 208 -12.97 4.94 10.38
C GLY A 208 -11.89 5.81 10.99
N ASP A 209 -10.77 6.00 10.28
CA ASP A 209 -9.89 7.15 10.52
C ASP A 209 -10.05 8.11 9.34
N GLY A 210 -10.77 9.19 9.62
CA GLY A 210 -11.05 10.25 8.69
C GLY A 210 -9.77 10.97 8.28
N ASN A 211 -9.51 11.00 6.98
CA ASN A 211 -8.78 12.09 6.37
C ASN A 211 -9.58 12.60 5.18
N ASN A 212 -10.10 13.79 5.40
CA ASN A 212 -10.82 14.64 4.47
C ASN A 212 -9.93 14.91 3.23
N ILE A 213 -10.31 14.36 2.09
CA ILE A 213 -9.80 14.74 0.78
C ILE A 213 -10.94 15.43 0.04
N ASP A 214 -10.97 16.75 0.15
CA ASP A 214 -11.74 17.61 -0.74
C ASP A 214 -11.37 17.27 -2.19
N SER A 215 -12.37 16.82 -2.93
CA SER A 215 -12.28 16.53 -4.36
C SER A 215 -12.30 17.85 -5.12
N ALA A 216 -11.25 18.13 -5.91
CA ALA A 216 -11.28 19.22 -6.88
C ALA A 216 -12.02 18.74 -8.16
N PRO A 217 -12.92 19.54 -8.75
CA PRO A 217 -13.62 19.15 -9.97
C PRO A 217 -12.68 19.13 -11.18
N ILE A 218 -12.87 18.09 -11.99
CA ILE A 218 -12.47 18.04 -13.39
C ILE A 218 -13.54 18.82 -14.15
N ASP A 219 -13.14 19.92 -14.80
CA ASP A 219 -13.86 20.44 -15.96
C ASP A 219 -12.84 20.63 -17.09
N GLY A 220 -13.14 19.97 -18.20
CA GLY A 220 -12.44 20.06 -19.46
C GLY A 220 -12.98 21.16 -20.36
N ASP A 221 -12.20 21.40 -21.41
CA ASP A 221 -12.53 22.03 -22.69
C ASP A 221 -12.92 23.55 -22.61
N ASP A 222 -12.51 24.44 -23.51
CA ASP A 222 -12.17 24.26 -24.91
C ASP A 222 -11.59 25.57 -25.53
N ILE A 223 -10.85 25.40 -26.64
CA ILE A 223 -10.59 26.33 -27.78
C ILE A 223 -10.05 27.76 -27.55
N SER A 224 -8.83 28.03 -28.06
CA SER A 224 -8.65 28.90 -29.24
C SER A 224 -7.17 29.08 -29.59
N ALA A 225 -6.79 28.43 -30.68
CA ALA A 225 -5.62 28.74 -31.47
C ALA A 225 -5.90 29.97 -32.34
N GLY A 226 -4.92 30.85 -32.44
CA GLY A 226 -4.85 31.87 -33.48
C GLY A 226 -4.29 33.18 -32.95
N ASP A 227 -3.00 33.42 -33.14
CA ASP A 227 -2.66 34.63 -33.90
C ASP A 227 -1.33 34.44 -34.63
N ASN A 228 -1.39 34.89 -35.88
CA ASN A 228 -0.40 34.74 -36.90
C ASN A 228 0.71 35.77 -36.72
N GLY A 229 1.89 35.42 -37.23
CA GLY A 229 3.02 36.33 -37.31
C GLY A 229 2.68 37.63 -38.04
N HIS A 230 3.31 38.70 -37.57
CA HIS A 230 3.60 39.84 -38.42
C HIS A 230 4.96 40.41 -38.06
N SER A 231 5.91 40.15 -38.94
CA SER A 231 7.16 40.90 -39.05
C SER A 231 6.84 42.23 -39.71
N LYS A 232 7.20 43.35 -39.08
CA LYS A 232 7.48 44.60 -39.78
C LYS A 232 8.65 45.32 -39.12
N ASP A 233 9.62 45.56 -39.98
CA ASP A 233 10.83 46.35 -39.86
C ASP A 233 10.58 47.84 -39.58
N LEU A 234 11.60 48.49 -38.98
CA LEU A 234 12.06 49.91 -39.10
C LEU A 234 11.06 51.01 -38.66
N ASP A 235 11.42 52.03 -37.88
CA ASP A 235 12.68 52.78 -37.69
C ASP A 235 13.08 52.99 -36.21
#